data_AF-A0ABD2TPU6-F1
#
_entry.id   AF-A0ABD2TPU6-F1
#
_cell.length_a   1.000
_cell.length_b   1.000
_cell.length_c   1.000
_cell.angle_alpha   90.00
_cell.angle_beta   90.00
_cell.angle_gamma   90.00
#
_symmetry.space_group_name_H-M   'P 1'
#
loop_
_entity.id
_entity.type
_entity.pdbx_description
1 polymer ?
#
loop_
_entity_poly.entity_id
_entity_poly.type
_entity_poly.pdbx_seq_one_letter_code
_entity_poly.pdbx_strand_id
1 'polypeptide(L)'
;KGVMHYCLNPFCFLFLSTKKIPKGIFEYPLEKNNLDSVELVKKMECSLKEHITTLSFAAYESVTEMGSGNYGCSHYRRRCKIRAPCCDEIFDCRHCHNDSKNSLDVDPLKRHDIPRHDIKKVICSLCNTEQDVQQKCIQCGVCMGKYFCSKCNFFDDDVKFFK
;
A
#
# COMPACT_ATOMS: atom_id res chain seq x y z
N LYS A 1 3.80 -37.12 -16.53
CA LYS A 1 4.44 -35.93 -17.15
C LYS A 1 3.30 -35.01 -17.63
N GLY A 2 3.05 -33.84 -17.07
CA GLY A 2 3.68 -33.17 -15.92
C GLY A 2 2.89 -31.96 -15.43
N VAL A 3 3.34 -31.39 -14.30
CA VAL A 3 3.09 -30.05 -13.70
C VAL A 3 1.64 -29.53 -13.57
N MET A 4 1.23 -29.35 -12.32
CA MET A 4 0.06 -28.55 -11.91
C MET A 4 0.46 -27.07 -11.82
N HIS A 5 -0.40 -26.15 -12.28
CA HIS A 5 -0.32 -24.73 -11.94
C HIS A 5 -1.60 -24.30 -11.23
N TYR A 6 -1.46 -23.81 -9.99
CA TYR A 6 -2.57 -23.35 -9.16
C TYR A 6 -2.79 -21.85 -9.37
N CYS A 7 -4.02 -21.42 -9.64
CA CYS A 7 -4.38 -20.01 -9.70
C CYS A 7 -4.98 -19.58 -8.36
N LEU A 8 -4.25 -18.74 -7.60
CA LEU A 8 -4.69 -18.24 -6.29
C LEU A 8 -5.52 -16.95 -6.45
N ASN A 9 -6.78 -17.08 -6.88
CA ASN A 9 -7.72 -15.95 -6.93
C ASN A 9 -9.09 -16.35 -6.32
N PRO A 10 -9.46 -15.84 -5.12
CA PRO A 10 -10.43 -16.52 -4.25
C PRO A 10 -11.91 -16.14 -4.41
N PHE A 11 -12.33 -15.54 -5.54
CA PHE A 11 -13.74 -15.12 -5.74
C PHE A 11 -14.48 -15.85 -6.88
N CYS A 12 -14.05 -17.05 -7.25
CA CYS A 12 -14.81 -17.92 -8.13
C CYS A 12 -15.78 -18.84 -7.34
N PHE A 13 -16.93 -18.26 -6.99
CA PHE A 13 -18.27 -18.86 -6.84
C PHE A 13 -18.48 -20.29 -6.30
N LEU A 14 -19.50 -20.38 -5.43
CA LEU A 14 -20.41 -21.53 -5.19
C LEU A 14 -19.87 -22.74 -4.41
N PHE A 15 -20.15 -22.74 -3.11
CA PHE A 15 -20.17 -23.93 -2.27
C PHE A 15 -21.17 -24.97 -2.79
N LEU A 16 -20.69 -26.19 -3.06
CA LEU A 16 -21.53 -27.37 -3.24
C LEU A 16 -21.41 -28.34 -2.04
N SER A 17 -22.49 -28.42 -1.27
CA SER A 17 -23.02 -29.63 -0.62
C SER A 17 -22.13 -30.45 0.36
N THR A 18 -22.43 -30.42 1.67
CA THR A 18 -23.21 -31.47 2.37
C THR A 18 -23.09 -31.45 3.92
N LYS A 19 -24.24 -31.70 4.60
CA LYS A 19 -24.44 -32.20 5.99
C LYS A 19 -24.09 -31.26 7.18
N LYS A 20 -25.14 -30.73 7.87
CA LYS A 20 -25.61 -31.08 9.25
C LYS A 20 -24.72 -30.48 10.37
N ILE A 21 -25.12 -30.15 11.62
CA ILE A 21 -26.27 -30.27 12.57
C ILE A 21 -26.45 -28.84 13.21
N PRO A 22 -27.60 -28.32 13.77
CA PRO A 22 -28.77 -28.96 14.42
C PRO A 22 -30.15 -28.49 13.87
N LYS A 23 -31.16 -28.27 14.74
CA LYS A 23 -32.48 -27.66 14.53
C LYS A 23 -32.77 -26.68 15.69
N GLY A 24 -33.36 -25.53 15.41
CA GLY A 24 -33.95 -24.62 16.41
C GLY A 24 -35.24 -24.05 15.83
N ILE A 25 -36.37 -24.28 16.49
CA ILE A 25 -37.69 -23.92 15.99
C ILE A 25 -37.99 -22.49 16.43
N PHE A 26 -38.32 -21.61 15.48
CA PHE A 26 -39.10 -20.42 15.75
C PHE A 26 -40.09 -20.24 14.60
N GLU A 27 -41.35 -20.57 14.87
CA GLU A 27 -42.45 -20.32 13.95
C GLU A 27 -42.81 -18.83 14.04
N TYR A 28 -42.89 -18.15 12.90
CA TYR A 28 -43.49 -16.82 12.79
C TYR A 28 -44.72 -16.90 11.87
N PRO A 29 -45.83 -16.19 12.19
CA PRO A 29 -47.06 -16.29 11.41
C PRO A 29 -46.92 -15.81 9.97
N LEU A 30 -47.63 -16.46 9.05
CA LEU A 30 -47.76 -16.04 7.66
C LEU A 30 -48.70 -14.83 7.52
N GLU A 31 -48.18 -13.62 7.67
CA GLU A 31 -48.87 -12.42 7.21
C GLU A 31 -48.65 -12.21 5.71
N LYS A 32 -49.73 -12.42 4.94
CA LYS A 32 -49.74 -12.22 3.47
C LYS A 32 -49.76 -10.73 3.13
N ASN A 33 -48.58 -10.14 2.95
CA ASN A 33 -48.44 -8.84 2.31
C ASN A 33 -47.53 -8.96 1.08
N ASN A 34 -48.06 -8.60 -0.09
CA ASN A 34 -47.36 -8.68 -1.37
C ASN A 34 -46.28 -7.58 -1.46
N LEU A 35 -45.08 -7.88 -0.98
CA LEU A 35 -43.87 -7.14 -1.33
C LEU A 35 -42.97 -8.06 -2.15
N ASP A 36 -42.55 -7.61 -3.33
CA ASP A 36 -41.87 -8.47 -4.28
C ASP A 36 -40.58 -9.07 -3.69
N SER A 37 -40.42 -10.39 -3.87
CA SER A 37 -39.25 -11.15 -3.39
C SER A 37 -37.91 -10.63 -3.92
N VAL A 38 -37.94 -9.84 -4.99
CA VAL A 38 -36.80 -9.12 -5.58
C VAL A 38 -36.32 -7.96 -4.68
N GLU A 39 -37.21 -7.31 -3.95
CA GLU A 39 -36.89 -6.13 -3.13
C GLU A 39 -36.17 -6.52 -1.84
N LEU A 40 -36.56 -7.65 -1.22
CA LEU A 40 -35.90 -8.17 -0.03
C LEU A 40 -34.43 -8.56 -0.31
N VAL A 41 -34.16 -9.20 -1.46
CA VAL A 41 -32.80 -9.56 -1.90
C VAL A 41 -31.97 -8.29 -2.17
N LYS A 42 -32.51 -7.30 -2.89
CA LYS A 42 -31.82 -6.00 -3.11
C LYS A 42 -31.48 -5.29 -1.80
N LYS A 43 -32.38 -5.35 -0.80
CA LYS A 43 -32.18 -4.71 0.52
C LYS A 43 -31.05 -5.39 1.31
N MET A 44 -30.93 -6.71 1.22
CA MET A 44 -29.81 -7.47 1.80
C MET A 44 -28.48 -7.16 1.09
N GLU A 45 -28.47 -7.09 -0.25
CA GLU A 45 -27.27 -6.70 -1.01
C GLU A 45 -26.79 -5.28 -0.72
N CYS A 46 -27.72 -4.34 -0.50
CA CYS A 46 -27.40 -2.95 -0.16
C CYS A 46 -26.62 -2.87 1.16
N SER A 47 -27.13 -3.53 2.21
CA SER A 47 -26.52 -3.53 3.54
C SER A 47 -25.16 -4.25 3.55
N LEU A 48 -25.01 -5.35 2.81
CA LEU A 48 -23.72 -6.05 2.65
C LEU A 48 -22.66 -5.18 1.95
N LYS A 49 -23.04 -4.38 0.94
CA LYS A 49 -22.11 -3.48 0.24
C LYS A 49 -21.58 -2.37 1.18
N GLU A 50 -22.43 -1.78 2.01
CA GLU A 50 -22.03 -0.74 2.98
C GLU A 50 -21.10 -1.28 4.09
N HIS A 51 -21.38 -2.48 4.62
CA HIS A 51 -20.50 -3.09 5.62
C HIS A 51 -19.16 -3.59 5.04
N ILE A 52 -19.13 -4.07 3.80
CA ILE A 52 -17.88 -4.44 3.11
C ILE A 52 -17.03 -3.19 2.84
N THR A 53 -17.62 -2.09 2.36
CA THR A 53 -16.88 -0.85 2.09
C THR A 53 -16.26 -0.25 3.36
N THR A 54 -16.99 -0.19 4.47
CA THR A 54 -16.47 0.36 5.74
C THR A 54 -15.35 -0.48 6.36
N LEU A 55 -15.46 -1.82 6.36
CA LEU A 55 -14.36 -2.71 6.76
C LEU A 55 -13.14 -2.58 5.84
N SER A 56 -13.37 -2.47 4.52
CA SER A 56 -12.28 -2.29 3.55
C SER A 56 -11.57 -0.94 3.70
N PHE A 57 -12.29 0.14 4.03
CA PHE A 57 -11.72 1.48 4.18
C PHE A 57 -10.86 1.59 5.44
N ALA A 58 -11.34 1.08 6.58
CA ALA A 58 -10.54 1.06 7.81
C ALA A 58 -9.26 0.19 7.66
N ALA A 59 -9.37 -0.95 6.98
CA ALA A 59 -8.21 -1.78 6.65
C ALA A 59 -7.25 -1.05 5.69
N TYR A 60 -7.76 -0.35 4.68
CA TYR A 60 -6.96 0.39 3.71
C TYR A 60 -6.16 1.53 4.36
N GLU A 61 -6.80 2.34 5.21
CA GLU A 61 -6.13 3.38 5.99
C GLU A 61 -5.04 2.81 6.91
N SER A 62 -5.29 1.64 7.53
CA SER A 62 -4.28 0.95 8.35
C SER A 62 -3.04 0.53 7.54
N VAL A 63 -3.20 0.17 6.26
CA VAL A 63 -2.11 -0.22 5.36
C VAL A 63 -1.33 1.00 4.87
N THR A 64 -1.99 2.13 4.63
CA THR A 64 -1.30 3.36 4.18
C THR A 64 -0.44 4.02 5.26
N GLU A 65 -0.84 3.92 6.53
CA GLU A 65 -0.09 4.45 7.68
C GLU A 65 0.88 3.44 8.32
N MET A 66 0.99 2.22 7.79
CA MET A 66 1.92 1.21 8.31
C MET A 66 3.37 1.73 8.29
N GLY A 67 4.03 1.74 9.47
CA GLY A 67 5.39 2.25 9.60
C GLY A 67 5.55 3.78 9.55
N SER A 68 4.46 4.54 9.60
CA SER A 68 4.48 6.01 9.65
C SER A 68 5.38 6.52 10.80
N GLY A 69 6.28 7.46 10.50
CA GLY A 69 7.24 8.02 11.47
C GLY A 69 8.46 7.14 11.84
N ASN A 70 8.45 5.84 11.53
CA ASN A 70 9.52 4.90 11.91
C ASN A 70 10.64 4.76 10.85
N TYR A 71 10.48 5.36 9.67
CA TYR A 71 11.42 5.26 8.54
C TYR A 71 11.80 6.64 8.00
N GLY A 72 13.00 6.71 7.43
CA GLY A 72 13.58 7.92 6.87
C GLY A 72 14.94 8.20 7.48
N CYS A 73 15.27 9.48 7.62
CA CYS A 73 16.54 9.97 8.15
C CYS A 73 16.34 11.31 8.87
N SER A 74 17.42 11.91 9.38
CA SER A 74 17.42 13.27 9.95
C SER A 74 16.88 14.35 9.00
N HIS A 75 16.98 14.14 7.68
CA HIS A 75 16.56 15.11 6.67
C HIS A 75 15.06 15.05 6.35
N TYR A 76 14.51 13.83 6.21
CA TYR A 76 13.14 13.59 5.74
C TYR A 76 12.57 12.31 6.36
N ARG A 77 11.29 12.34 6.75
CA ARG A 77 10.54 11.14 7.18
C ARG A 77 9.84 10.50 6.01
N ARG A 78 10.12 9.24 5.72
CA ARG A 78 9.59 8.55 4.52
C ARG A 78 9.84 7.05 4.55
N ARG A 79 8.93 6.30 3.93
CA ARG A 79 8.95 4.83 3.82
C ARG A 79 9.62 4.33 2.53
N CYS A 80 10.59 5.08 2.01
CA CYS A 80 11.42 4.65 0.87
C CYS A 80 12.87 5.17 0.92
N LYS A 81 13.79 4.36 0.39
CA LYS A 81 15.17 4.73 0.04
C LYS A 81 15.24 5.07 -1.46
N ILE A 82 16.28 5.79 -1.87
CA ILE A 82 16.55 6.10 -3.29
C ILE A 82 17.70 5.26 -3.82
N ARG A 83 17.62 4.89 -5.10
CA ARG A 83 18.75 4.45 -5.91
C ARG A 83 19.44 5.71 -6.47
N ALA A 84 20.73 5.88 -6.18
CA ALA A 84 21.50 7.03 -6.64
C ALA A 84 21.85 6.88 -8.14
N PRO A 85 21.36 7.75 -9.04
CA PRO A 85 21.58 7.59 -10.50
C PRO A 85 23.04 7.82 -10.93
N CYS A 86 23.86 8.40 -10.06
CA CYS A 86 25.26 8.75 -10.31
C CYS A 86 26.26 7.63 -9.97
N CYS A 87 25.92 6.75 -9.02
CA CYS A 87 26.85 5.75 -8.47
C CYS A 87 26.20 4.39 -8.17
N ASP A 88 24.90 4.22 -8.44
CA ASP A 88 24.20 2.94 -8.27
C ASP A 88 24.28 2.38 -6.83
N GLU A 89 24.25 3.28 -5.85
CA GLU A 89 24.17 2.98 -4.42
C GLU A 89 22.80 3.34 -3.83
N ILE A 90 22.49 2.82 -2.63
CA ILE A 90 21.18 3.01 -1.97
C ILE A 90 21.33 3.89 -0.74
N PHE A 91 20.58 4.99 -0.70
CA PHE A 91 20.60 5.96 0.41
C PHE A 91 19.19 6.32 0.89
N ASP A 92 19.04 6.63 2.18
CA ASP A 92 17.75 7.05 2.73
C ASP A 92 17.26 8.38 2.13
N CYS A 93 18.15 9.29 1.70
CA CYS A 93 17.82 10.42 0.82
C CYS A 93 19.04 11.01 0.09
N ARG A 94 18.80 12.01 -0.78
CA ARG A 94 19.87 12.71 -1.52
C ARG A 94 20.85 13.45 -0.61
N HIS A 95 20.39 13.96 0.54
CA HIS A 95 21.29 14.62 1.49
C HIS A 95 22.21 13.59 2.15
N CYS A 96 21.67 12.48 2.65
CA CYS A 96 22.48 11.36 3.15
C CYS A 96 23.51 10.83 2.12
N HIS A 97 23.16 10.81 0.83
CA HIS A 97 24.13 10.54 -0.24
C HIS A 97 25.21 11.62 -0.29
N ASN A 98 24.85 12.89 -0.48
CA ASN A 98 25.80 13.97 -0.68
C ASN A 98 26.70 14.15 0.57
N ASP A 99 26.17 14.00 1.77
CA ASP A 99 26.96 14.05 3.02
C ASP A 99 27.99 12.90 3.06
N SER A 100 27.59 11.70 2.64
CA SER A 100 28.47 10.53 2.57
C SER A 100 29.50 10.59 1.44
N LYS A 101 29.16 11.21 0.29
CA LYS A 101 30.04 11.29 -0.88
C LYS A 101 30.93 12.52 -0.91
N ASN A 102 30.63 13.55 -0.11
CA ASN A 102 31.42 14.77 -0.01
C ASN A 102 32.11 14.93 1.37
N SER A 103 32.16 13.88 2.19
CA SER A 103 32.89 13.92 3.46
C SER A 103 34.40 14.12 3.25
N LEU A 104 35.10 14.56 4.29
CA LEU A 104 36.53 14.85 4.23
C LEU A 104 37.37 13.61 3.86
N ASP A 105 36.94 12.43 4.30
CA ASP A 105 37.61 11.15 4.06
C ASP A 105 37.41 10.62 2.62
N VAL A 106 36.52 11.22 1.83
CA VAL A 106 36.33 10.86 0.42
C VAL A 106 37.31 11.62 -0.47
N ASP A 107 38.06 10.85 -1.26
CA ASP A 107 38.87 11.28 -2.41
C ASP A 107 38.15 12.38 -3.21
N PRO A 108 38.73 13.59 -3.35
CA PRO A 108 38.13 14.70 -4.09
C PRO A 108 37.65 14.36 -5.50
N LEU A 109 38.29 13.41 -6.19
CA LEU A 109 37.90 12.97 -7.54
C LEU A 109 36.64 12.09 -7.56
N LYS A 110 36.21 11.59 -6.40
CA LYS A 110 35.00 10.74 -6.23
C LYS A 110 33.83 11.50 -5.61
N ARG A 111 34.00 12.79 -5.29
CA ARG A 111 32.95 13.65 -4.72
C ARG A 111 31.90 13.99 -5.78
N HIS A 112 30.63 13.82 -5.44
CA HIS A 112 29.52 14.05 -6.37
C HIS A 112 28.18 14.15 -5.63
N ASP A 113 27.24 14.85 -6.27
CA ASP A 113 25.87 15.07 -5.78
C ASP A 113 24.83 14.36 -6.66
N ILE A 114 23.69 13.99 -6.07
CA ILE A 114 22.52 13.52 -6.84
C ILE A 114 21.72 14.72 -7.38
N PRO A 115 21.51 14.84 -8.71
CA PRO A 115 20.50 15.74 -9.27
C PRO A 115 19.11 15.22 -8.91
N ARG A 116 18.30 16.01 -8.19
CA ARG A 116 17.03 15.54 -7.59
C ARG A 116 16.03 14.97 -8.62
N HIS A 117 16.04 15.50 -9.84
CA HIS A 117 15.11 15.12 -10.91
C HIS A 117 15.49 13.80 -11.61
N ASP A 118 16.72 13.33 -11.41
CA ASP A 118 17.28 12.16 -12.11
C ASP A 118 17.08 10.85 -11.34
N ILE A 119 16.67 10.92 -10.08
CA ILE A 119 16.23 9.76 -9.29
C ILE A 119 15.02 9.10 -9.99
N LYS A 120 15.19 7.89 -10.55
CA LYS A 120 14.10 7.13 -11.20
C LYS A 120 13.61 5.92 -10.41
N LYS A 121 14.46 5.33 -9.56
CA LYS A 121 14.15 4.13 -8.76
C LYS A 121 14.16 4.42 -7.26
N VAL A 122 13.22 3.81 -6.54
CA VAL A 122 13.07 3.85 -5.09
C VAL A 122 12.86 2.44 -4.55
N ILE A 123 13.31 2.22 -3.31
CA ILE A 123 13.21 0.94 -2.61
C ILE A 123 12.29 1.12 -1.41
N CYS A 124 11.24 0.30 -1.28
CA CYS A 124 10.31 0.38 -0.16
C CYS A 124 10.98 -0.02 1.16
N SER A 125 10.93 0.83 2.19
CA SER A 125 11.57 0.55 3.48
C SER A 125 10.86 -0.53 4.31
N LEU A 126 9.62 -0.91 3.95
CA LEU A 126 8.86 -1.95 4.64
C LEU A 126 9.07 -3.35 4.06
N CYS A 127 9.10 -3.47 2.73
CA CYS A 127 9.12 -4.76 2.03
C CYS A 127 10.29 -4.94 1.04
N ASN A 128 11.18 -3.95 0.96
CA ASN A 128 12.40 -3.94 0.14
C ASN A 128 12.20 -4.08 -1.39
N THR A 129 10.97 -3.94 -1.89
CA THR A 129 10.69 -3.85 -3.33
C THR A 129 11.35 -2.62 -3.94
N GLU A 130 12.21 -2.82 -4.95
CA GLU A 130 12.67 -1.76 -5.85
C GLU A 130 11.64 -1.53 -6.96
N GLN A 131 11.35 -0.26 -7.25
CA GLN A 131 10.31 0.15 -8.18
C GLN A 131 10.59 1.55 -8.75
N ASP A 132 9.89 1.92 -9.82
CA ASP A 132 9.87 3.30 -10.33
C ASP A 132 9.22 4.27 -9.33
N VAL A 133 9.68 5.52 -9.35
CA VAL A 133 9.19 6.62 -8.50
C VAL A 133 7.68 6.81 -8.65
N GLN A 134 6.96 6.53 -7.57
CA GLN A 134 5.52 6.71 -7.41
C GLN A 134 5.18 6.74 -5.92
N GLN A 135 4.05 7.34 -5.53
CA GLN A 135 3.73 7.55 -4.10
C GLN A 135 3.52 6.26 -3.30
N LYS A 136 3.09 5.16 -3.92
CA LYS A 136 2.69 3.92 -3.21
C LYS A 136 3.59 2.74 -3.59
N CYS A 137 3.81 1.82 -2.67
CA CYS A 137 4.54 0.60 -2.99
C CYS A 137 3.72 -0.31 -3.91
N ILE A 138 4.31 -0.81 -5.00
CA ILE A 138 3.63 -1.71 -5.94
C ILE A 138 3.35 -3.10 -5.33
N GLN A 139 4.12 -3.50 -4.32
CA GLN A 139 4.00 -4.83 -3.69
C GLN A 139 3.11 -4.80 -2.45
N CYS A 140 3.34 -3.87 -1.52
CA CYS A 140 2.61 -3.82 -0.24
C CYS A 140 1.58 -2.68 -0.12
N GLY A 141 1.43 -1.83 -1.15
CA GLY A 141 0.43 -0.74 -1.16
C GLY A 141 0.70 0.45 -0.24
N VAL A 142 1.68 0.37 0.68
CA VAL A 142 1.98 1.44 1.64
C VAL A 142 2.25 2.78 0.94
N CYS A 143 1.75 3.87 1.50
CA CYS A 143 2.08 5.21 1.05
C CYS A 143 3.52 5.53 1.46
N MET A 144 4.42 5.82 0.53
CA MET A 144 5.85 6.04 0.81
C MET A 144 6.17 7.40 1.44
N GLY A 145 5.26 8.37 1.34
CA GLY A 145 5.33 9.68 1.99
C GLY A 145 3.99 10.39 1.86
N LYS A 146 3.51 11.03 2.94
CA LYS A 146 2.21 11.74 2.96
C LYS A 146 2.16 12.86 1.92
N TYR A 147 3.25 13.61 1.78
CA TYR A 147 3.53 14.46 0.64
C TYR A 147 4.38 13.72 -0.40
N PHE A 148 3.98 13.82 -1.66
CA PHE A 148 4.74 13.33 -2.81
C PHE A 148 4.72 14.37 -3.93
N CYS A 149 5.89 14.66 -4.49
CA CYS A 149 6.03 15.50 -5.67
C CYS A 149 6.71 14.72 -6.80
N SER A 150 5.92 14.28 -7.79
CA SER A 150 6.40 13.54 -8.97
C SER A 150 7.41 14.32 -9.81
N LYS A 151 7.28 15.65 -9.88
CA LYS A 151 8.26 16.51 -10.58
C LYS A 151 9.62 16.51 -9.91
N CYS A 152 9.68 16.41 -8.58
CA CYS A 152 10.90 16.50 -7.79
C CYS A 152 11.42 15.15 -7.28
N ASN A 153 10.71 14.04 -7.58
CA ASN A 153 10.91 12.70 -7.00
C ASN A 153 11.03 12.74 -5.46
N PHE A 154 10.23 13.60 -4.83
CA PHE A 154 10.35 13.93 -3.41
C PHE A 154 9.21 13.34 -2.59
N PHE A 155 9.54 12.88 -1.38
CA PHE A 155 8.66 12.17 -0.45
C PHE A 155 8.95 12.66 0.96
N ASP A 156 7.91 13.03 1.69
CA ASP A 156 7.99 13.38 3.12
C ASP A 156 6.66 13.07 3.84
N ASP A 157 6.72 12.74 5.13
CA ASP A 157 5.55 12.61 6.00
C ASP A 157 5.22 13.91 6.74
N ASP A 158 6.21 14.80 6.94
CA ASP A 158 6.04 16.03 7.70
C ASP A 158 5.37 17.14 6.84
N VAL A 159 4.07 16.97 6.58
CA VAL A 159 3.22 17.87 5.76
C VAL A 159 3.01 19.29 6.30
N LYS A 160 3.66 19.66 7.41
CA LYS A 160 3.38 20.88 8.20
C LYS A 160 3.67 22.19 7.46
N PHE A 161 4.52 22.15 6.43
CA PHE A 161 4.99 23.32 5.69
C PHE A 161 4.45 23.42 4.25
N PHE A 162 3.50 22.56 3.86
CA PHE A 162 2.93 22.48 2.51
C PHE A 162 1.44 22.84 2.45
N LYS A 163 0.97 23.71 3.37
CA LYS A 163 -0.40 24.26 3.39
C LYS A 163 -0.42 25.71 2.92
#